data_AF-A0A9D6AII1-F1
#
_entry.id   AF-A0A9D6AII1-F1
#
_cell.length_a   1.000
_cell.length_b   1.000
_cell.length_c   1.000
_cell.angle_alpha   90.00
_cell.angle_beta   90.00
_cell.angle_gamma   90.00
#
_symmetry.space_group_name_H-M   'P 1'
#
loop_
_entity.id
_entity.type
_entity.pdbx_description
1 polymer ?
#
loop_
_entity_poly.entity_id
_entity_poly.type
_entity_poly.pdbx_seq_one_letter_code
_entity_poly.pdbx_strand_id
1 'polypeptide(L)'
;MARWVFITPFYIALLISPWLVNGIRTPLLIHMMIVLVLTGWMLGTRVMWFFTLSLSAMLMALWYAESSGIWAMPQALRGIDMWLISLQSSLIVAGVMVSELIRNYRVDIERETTWQQLLHNTLQFNALIIDSSPVPIRVFGPDGQCLAVNDAYAGLMGNTRENLLAQRLQDRAMKTSGLAEEGLQVLASGQPAEREVQVTNNAGRELWLKAHLVPFDRDGQRHLLAHFIDLTAYRHATLELKQLAFHDSLTGLANRRLFWEYFQQAQQLCMRHQQWGAVLLLDLNRFKQLNDQHGHAAGDAMLQEVARRMQQSMRATDVTARLGGDEFTLLLQDLGSTQAQAIQNVQQLCEKLHAALAQPYQLGNIKHSASASIGFALMDPTQDNDLDNLLRHADAQMYLQKKLLTQADAAIA
;
A
#
# COMPACT_ATOMS: atom_id res chain seq x y z
N MET A 1 -48.72 -25.87 -23.17
CA MET A 1 -49.98 -26.31 -22.52
C MET A 1 -51.18 -25.44 -22.95
N ALA A 2 -51.43 -25.22 -24.25
CA ALA A 2 -52.45 -24.27 -24.72
C ALA A 2 -53.64 -24.91 -25.47
N ARG A 3 -53.68 -26.24 -25.62
CA ARG A 3 -54.74 -26.94 -26.40
C ARG A 3 -55.89 -27.51 -25.57
N TRP A 4 -55.78 -27.53 -24.24
CA TRP A 4 -56.80 -28.15 -23.37
C TRP A 4 -57.83 -27.16 -22.78
N VAL A 5 -57.61 -25.86 -22.89
CA VAL A 5 -58.48 -24.83 -22.26
C VAL A 5 -59.79 -24.60 -23.06
N PHE A 6 -59.82 -24.94 -24.35
CA PHE A 6 -61.03 -24.74 -25.17
C PHE A 6 -61.98 -25.94 -25.22
N ILE A 7 -61.58 -27.10 -24.70
CA ILE A 7 -62.38 -28.34 -24.81
C ILE A 7 -63.26 -28.55 -23.56
N THR A 8 -62.90 -27.98 -22.42
CA THR A 8 -63.60 -28.17 -21.14
C THR A 8 -65.02 -27.56 -21.06
N PRO A 9 -65.33 -26.37 -21.62
CA PRO A 9 -66.69 -25.81 -21.53
C PRO A 9 -67.72 -26.64 -22.31
N PHE A 10 -67.31 -27.20 -23.45
CA PHE A 10 -68.18 -27.99 -24.33
C PHE A 10 -68.53 -29.35 -23.72
N TYR A 11 -67.57 -29.99 -23.05
CA TYR A 11 -67.81 -31.26 -22.35
C TYR A 11 -68.61 -31.10 -21.06
N ILE A 12 -68.43 -29.98 -20.33
CA ILE A 12 -69.27 -29.66 -19.16
C ILE A 12 -70.72 -29.42 -19.61
N ALA A 13 -70.94 -28.69 -20.72
CA ALA A 13 -72.27 -28.50 -21.28
C ALA A 13 -72.95 -29.83 -21.72
N LEU A 14 -72.17 -30.78 -22.27
CA LEU A 14 -72.66 -32.10 -22.68
C LEU A 14 -72.96 -33.04 -21.50
N LEU A 15 -72.22 -32.93 -20.39
CA LEU A 15 -72.50 -33.68 -19.16
C LEU A 15 -73.77 -33.21 -18.43
N ILE A 16 -74.19 -31.96 -18.68
CA ILE A 16 -75.40 -31.36 -18.07
C ILE A 16 -76.66 -31.68 -18.90
N SER A 17 -76.52 -32.02 -20.19
CA SER A 17 -77.67 -32.20 -21.11
C SER A 17 -78.67 -33.29 -20.70
N PRO A 18 -78.28 -34.43 -20.09
CA PRO A 18 -79.24 -35.43 -19.63
C PRO A 18 -79.98 -35.03 -18.34
N TRP A 19 -79.45 -34.09 -17.57
CA TRP A 19 -79.97 -33.67 -16.26
C TRP A 19 -80.99 -32.53 -16.33
N LEU A 20 -81.06 -31.82 -17.47
CA LEU A 20 -82.09 -30.82 -17.76
C LEU A 20 -83.48 -31.45 -18.00
N VAL A 21 -83.55 -32.74 -18.32
CA VAL A 21 -84.79 -33.44 -18.71
C VAL A 21 -85.59 -33.95 -17.48
N ASN A 22 -84.96 -34.13 -16.31
CA ASN A 22 -85.58 -34.79 -15.14
C ASN A 22 -85.59 -33.94 -13.85
N GLY A 23 -85.75 -32.61 -13.97
CA GLY A 23 -85.99 -31.72 -12.82
C GLY A 23 -84.80 -31.63 -11.86
N ILE A 24 -83.96 -30.62 -12.07
CA ILE A 24 -82.76 -30.42 -11.26
C ILE A 24 -83.11 -30.10 -9.80
N ARG A 25 -82.50 -30.80 -8.83
CA ARG A 25 -82.51 -30.40 -7.41
C ARG A 25 -81.56 -29.21 -7.25
N THR A 26 -82.11 -28.07 -6.84
CA THR A 26 -81.44 -26.79 -6.53
C THR A 26 -80.04 -26.86 -5.91
N PRO A 27 -79.74 -27.72 -4.91
CA PRO A 27 -78.40 -27.78 -4.33
C PRO A 27 -77.31 -28.25 -5.29
N LEU A 28 -77.61 -29.05 -6.32
CA LEU A 28 -76.61 -29.60 -7.23
C LEU A 28 -76.04 -28.53 -8.19
N LEU A 29 -76.89 -27.63 -8.71
CA LEU A 29 -76.48 -26.49 -9.54
C LEU A 29 -75.56 -25.54 -8.77
N ILE A 30 -75.90 -25.23 -7.52
CA ILE A 30 -75.10 -24.38 -6.64
C ILE A 30 -73.71 -25.00 -6.42
N HIS A 31 -73.63 -26.30 -6.14
CA HIS A 31 -72.35 -26.99 -5.98
C HIS A 31 -71.50 -26.97 -7.26
N MET A 32 -72.10 -27.21 -8.43
CA MET A 32 -71.36 -27.19 -9.69
C MET A 32 -70.81 -25.79 -10.02
N MET A 33 -71.58 -24.73 -9.74
CA MET A 33 -71.11 -23.35 -9.93
C MET A 33 -69.98 -22.99 -8.96
N ILE A 34 -70.09 -23.39 -7.69
CA ILE A 34 -69.01 -23.21 -6.70
C ILE A 34 -67.73 -23.93 -7.15
N VAL A 35 -67.84 -25.19 -7.60
CA VAL A 35 -66.68 -25.96 -8.08
C VAL A 35 -66.06 -25.32 -9.32
N LEU A 36 -66.85 -24.81 -10.27
CA LEU A 36 -66.35 -24.12 -11.47
C LEU A 36 -65.55 -22.86 -11.11
N VAL A 37 -66.05 -22.07 -10.15
CA VAL A 37 -65.33 -20.88 -9.69
C VAL A 37 -64.06 -21.28 -8.93
N LEU A 38 -64.12 -22.24 -8.00
CA LEU A 38 -62.95 -22.70 -7.24
C LEU A 38 -61.86 -23.34 -8.13
N THR A 39 -62.25 -24.07 -9.19
CA THR A 39 -61.29 -24.59 -10.17
C THR A 39 -60.64 -23.48 -11.00
N GLY A 40 -61.41 -22.44 -11.36
CA GLY A 40 -60.86 -21.23 -11.97
C GLY A 40 -59.82 -20.54 -11.08
N TRP A 41 -60.06 -20.50 -9.76
CA TRP A 41 -59.10 -19.98 -8.77
C TRP A 41 -57.80 -20.79 -8.72
N MET A 42 -57.88 -22.12 -8.78
CA MET A 42 -56.68 -22.99 -8.77
C MET A 42 -55.83 -22.88 -10.05
N LEU A 43 -56.44 -22.50 -11.18
CA LEU A 43 -55.77 -22.40 -12.48
C LEU A 43 -55.16 -21.01 -12.77
N GLY A 44 -55.30 -20.06 -11.83
CA GLY A 44 -54.69 -18.74 -11.89
C GLY A 44 -55.65 -17.60 -12.22
N THR A 45 -55.21 -16.37 -11.94
CA THR A 45 -56.06 -15.16 -11.92
C THR A 45 -56.79 -14.90 -13.24
N ARG A 46 -56.13 -15.15 -14.39
CA ARG A 46 -56.76 -15.00 -15.72
C ARG A 46 -57.91 -15.99 -15.96
N VAL A 47 -57.77 -17.22 -15.51
CA VAL A 47 -58.75 -18.30 -15.69
C VAL A 47 -59.94 -18.10 -14.75
N MET A 48 -59.68 -17.67 -13.52
CA MET A 48 -60.70 -17.24 -12.57
C MET A 48 -61.61 -16.15 -13.16
N TRP A 49 -61.03 -15.09 -13.73
CA TRP A 49 -61.80 -13.99 -14.33
C TRP A 49 -62.70 -14.46 -15.48
N PHE A 50 -62.17 -15.35 -16.34
CA PHE A 50 -62.93 -15.92 -17.45
C PHE A 50 -64.19 -16.66 -16.96
N PHE A 51 -64.04 -17.63 -16.06
CA PHE A 51 -65.18 -18.39 -15.55
C PHE A 51 -66.19 -17.52 -14.82
N THR A 52 -65.71 -16.56 -14.04
CA THR A 52 -66.57 -15.68 -13.26
C THR A 52 -67.39 -14.74 -14.15
N LEU A 53 -66.78 -14.16 -15.19
CA LEU A 53 -67.49 -13.30 -16.15
C LEU A 53 -68.50 -14.10 -17.00
N SER A 54 -68.11 -15.31 -17.46
CA SER A 54 -69.03 -16.18 -18.21
C SER A 54 -70.26 -16.58 -17.39
N LEU A 55 -70.05 -16.88 -16.11
CA LEU A 55 -71.12 -17.20 -15.17
C LEU A 55 -72.05 -15.99 -14.93
N SER A 56 -71.47 -14.77 -14.87
CA SER A 56 -72.25 -13.53 -14.66
C SER A 56 -73.13 -13.25 -15.87
N ALA A 57 -72.57 -13.39 -17.07
CA ALA A 57 -73.32 -13.22 -18.31
C ALA A 57 -74.46 -14.25 -18.41
N MET A 58 -74.22 -15.50 -18.01
CA MET A 58 -75.25 -16.54 -17.99
C MET A 58 -76.38 -16.22 -17.00
N LEU A 59 -76.06 -15.84 -15.76
CA LEU A 59 -77.08 -15.46 -14.77
C LEU A 59 -77.87 -14.22 -15.21
N MET A 60 -77.20 -13.22 -15.81
CA MET A 60 -77.86 -12.02 -16.32
C MET A 60 -78.79 -12.31 -17.50
N ALA A 61 -78.40 -13.24 -18.38
CA ALA A 61 -79.25 -13.69 -19.48
C ALA A 61 -80.49 -14.45 -18.99
N LEU A 62 -80.34 -15.30 -17.96
CA LEU A 62 -81.46 -16.00 -17.33
C LEU A 62 -82.43 -15.03 -16.65
N TRP A 63 -81.90 -14.07 -15.89
CA TRP A 63 -82.71 -13.02 -15.25
C TRP A 63 -83.44 -12.14 -16.29
N TYR A 64 -82.77 -11.79 -17.39
CA TYR A 64 -83.40 -11.04 -18.49
C TYR A 64 -84.52 -11.84 -19.16
N ALA A 65 -84.28 -13.12 -19.45
CA ALA A 65 -85.28 -14.00 -20.06
C ALA A 65 -86.53 -14.16 -19.16
N GLU A 66 -86.35 -14.20 -17.83
CA GLU A 66 -87.45 -14.25 -16.87
C GLU A 66 -88.21 -12.92 -16.77
N SER A 67 -87.50 -11.79 -16.64
CA SER A 67 -88.11 -10.47 -16.49
C SER A 67 -88.82 -9.97 -17.75
N SER A 68 -88.36 -10.37 -18.93
CA SER A 68 -89.00 -10.07 -20.22
C SER A 68 -90.17 -11.00 -20.55
N GLY A 69 -90.43 -12.01 -19.73
CA GLY A 69 -91.50 -13.00 -19.95
C GLY A 69 -91.24 -13.98 -21.10
N ILE A 70 -90.03 -13.98 -21.67
CA ILE A 70 -89.61 -14.92 -22.73
C ILE A 70 -89.60 -16.36 -22.19
N TRP A 71 -89.28 -16.51 -20.91
CA TRP A 71 -89.28 -17.78 -20.20
C TRP A 71 -89.74 -17.54 -18.76
N ALA A 72 -90.42 -18.51 -18.13
CA ALA A 72 -90.84 -18.38 -16.73
C ALA A 72 -90.16 -19.47 -15.90
N MET A 73 -89.39 -19.05 -14.90
CA MET A 73 -88.73 -20.00 -14.01
C MET A 73 -89.77 -20.73 -13.15
N PRO A 74 -89.63 -22.06 -12.94
CA PRO A 74 -90.50 -22.81 -12.04
C PRO A 74 -90.62 -22.15 -10.66
N GLN A 75 -91.83 -22.10 -10.08
CA GLN A 75 -92.07 -21.42 -8.79
C GLN A 75 -91.15 -21.89 -7.66
N ALA A 76 -90.71 -23.16 -7.66
CA ALA A 76 -89.78 -23.71 -6.68
C ALA A 76 -88.35 -23.13 -6.75
N LEU A 77 -88.02 -22.39 -7.81
CA LEU A 77 -86.70 -21.83 -8.08
C LEU A 77 -86.65 -20.30 -7.99
N ARG A 78 -87.81 -19.62 -7.89
CA ARG A 78 -87.89 -18.17 -7.76
C ARG A 78 -87.23 -17.71 -6.46
N GLY A 79 -86.33 -16.73 -6.54
CA GLY A 79 -85.56 -16.20 -5.41
C GLY A 79 -84.16 -16.81 -5.28
N ILE A 80 -83.91 -18.01 -5.81
CA ILE A 80 -82.58 -18.65 -5.83
C ILE A 80 -81.62 -17.88 -6.75
N ASP A 81 -82.15 -17.25 -7.79
CA ASP A 81 -81.45 -16.35 -8.72
C ASP A 81 -80.77 -15.18 -7.98
N MET A 82 -81.45 -14.53 -7.04
CA MET A 82 -80.87 -13.43 -6.26
C MET A 82 -79.76 -13.89 -5.29
N TRP A 83 -79.91 -15.06 -4.66
CA TRP A 83 -78.87 -15.66 -3.83
C TRP A 83 -77.64 -16.06 -4.66
N LEU A 84 -77.84 -16.58 -5.87
CA LEU A 84 -76.77 -16.94 -6.80
C LEU A 84 -75.99 -15.70 -7.28
N ILE A 85 -76.69 -14.61 -7.63
CA ILE A 85 -76.06 -13.35 -8.03
C ILE A 85 -75.24 -12.76 -6.87
N SER A 86 -75.77 -12.80 -5.63
CA SER A 86 -75.06 -12.32 -4.44
C SER A 86 -73.81 -13.15 -4.15
N LEU A 87 -73.92 -14.49 -4.13
CA LEU A 87 -72.80 -15.41 -3.94
C LEU A 87 -71.70 -15.19 -4.99
N GLN A 88 -72.10 -15.03 -6.24
CA GLN A 88 -71.17 -14.79 -7.33
C GLN A 88 -70.46 -13.44 -7.19
N SER A 89 -71.17 -12.38 -6.80
CA SER A 89 -70.59 -11.06 -6.55
C SER A 89 -69.57 -11.10 -5.41
N SER A 90 -69.84 -11.85 -4.34
CA SER A 90 -68.88 -12.07 -3.25
C SER A 90 -67.63 -12.83 -3.70
N LEU A 91 -67.79 -13.83 -4.57
CA LEU A 91 -66.65 -14.58 -5.13
C LEU A 91 -65.77 -13.72 -6.06
N ILE A 92 -66.36 -12.79 -6.81
CA ILE A 92 -65.63 -11.80 -7.61
C ILE A 92 -64.77 -10.93 -6.71
N VAL A 93 -65.37 -10.35 -5.66
CA VAL A 93 -64.67 -9.45 -4.74
C VAL A 93 -63.54 -10.19 -4.02
N ALA A 94 -63.80 -11.42 -3.55
CA ALA A 94 -62.76 -12.26 -2.95
C ALA A 94 -61.60 -12.54 -3.93
N GLY A 95 -61.90 -12.78 -5.21
CA GLY A 95 -60.90 -13.07 -6.23
C GLY A 95 -60.03 -11.87 -6.56
N VAL A 96 -60.63 -10.68 -6.65
CA VAL A 96 -59.92 -9.41 -6.78
C VAL A 96 -58.99 -9.22 -5.58
N MET A 97 -59.51 -9.36 -4.37
CA MET A 97 -58.73 -9.18 -3.13
C MET A 97 -57.55 -10.14 -3.06
N VAL A 98 -57.73 -11.43 -3.39
CA VAL A 98 -56.65 -12.42 -3.37
C VAL A 98 -55.64 -12.19 -4.50
N SER A 99 -56.09 -11.82 -5.70
CA SER A 99 -55.19 -11.44 -6.79
C SER A 99 -54.33 -10.24 -6.42
N GLU A 100 -54.92 -9.24 -5.77
CA GLU A 100 -54.24 -8.04 -5.31
C GLU A 100 -53.26 -8.35 -4.18
N LEU A 101 -53.65 -9.20 -3.22
CA LEU A 101 -52.77 -9.69 -2.16
C LEU A 101 -51.56 -10.45 -2.72
N ILE A 102 -51.78 -11.36 -3.66
CA ILE A 102 -50.71 -12.11 -4.32
C ILE A 102 -49.79 -11.16 -5.10
N ARG A 103 -50.35 -10.16 -5.79
CA ARG A 103 -49.56 -9.15 -6.51
C ARG A 103 -48.66 -8.37 -5.56
N ASN A 104 -49.22 -7.86 -4.46
CA ASN A 104 -48.47 -7.09 -3.48
C ASN A 104 -47.37 -7.94 -2.83
N TYR A 105 -47.70 -9.18 -2.44
CA TYR A 105 -46.72 -10.10 -1.86
C TYR A 105 -45.57 -10.46 -2.82
N ARG A 106 -45.85 -10.61 -4.13
CA ARG A 106 -44.78 -10.82 -5.12
C ARG A 106 -43.85 -9.61 -5.24
N VAL A 107 -44.42 -8.41 -5.30
CA VAL A 107 -43.64 -7.18 -5.39
C VAL A 107 -42.74 -7.03 -4.15
N ASP A 108 -43.24 -7.37 -2.97
CA ASP A 108 -42.45 -7.32 -1.74
C ASP A 108 -41.30 -8.34 -1.74
N ILE A 109 -41.55 -9.58 -2.17
CA ILE A 109 -40.49 -10.60 -2.32
C ILE A 109 -39.44 -10.15 -3.33
N GLU A 110 -39.84 -9.70 -4.52
CA GLU A 110 -38.91 -9.27 -5.57
C GLU A 110 -38.04 -8.10 -5.07
N ARG A 111 -38.66 -7.15 -4.36
CA ARG A 111 -37.96 -6.02 -3.74
C ARG A 111 -36.94 -6.52 -2.73
N GLU A 112 -37.32 -7.39 -1.80
CA GLU A 112 -36.40 -7.93 -0.78
C GLU A 112 -35.23 -8.70 -1.41
N THR A 113 -35.48 -9.55 -2.39
CA THR A 113 -34.42 -10.28 -3.10
C THR A 113 -33.46 -9.34 -3.83
N THR A 114 -34.00 -8.29 -4.46
CA THR A 114 -33.19 -7.29 -5.16
C THR A 114 -32.31 -6.52 -4.18
N TRP A 115 -32.86 -6.15 -3.01
CA TRP A 115 -32.10 -5.49 -1.95
C TRP A 115 -30.98 -6.35 -1.39
N GLN A 116 -31.26 -7.63 -1.12
CA GLN A 116 -30.22 -8.56 -0.64
C GLN A 116 -29.11 -8.72 -1.67
N GLN A 117 -29.45 -8.83 -2.96
CA GLN A 117 -28.48 -8.96 -4.03
C GLN A 117 -27.65 -7.68 -4.24
N LEU A 118 -28.29 -6.51 -4.18
CA LEU A 118 -27.61 -5.22 -4.26
C LEU A 118 -26.65 -5.03 -3.07
N LEU A 119 -27.08 -5.38 -1.86
CA LEU A 119 -26.23 -5.31 -0.67
C LEU A 119 -25.03 -6.26 -0.79
N HIS A 120 -25.26 -7.50 -1.21
CA HIS A 120 -24.20 -8.48 -1.43
C HIS A 120 -23.17 -7.99 -2.46
N ASN A 121 -23.65 -7.53 -3.61
CA ASN A 121 -22.78 -7.00 -4.67
C ASN A 121 -22.00 -5.77 -4.21
N THR A 122 -22.63 -4.87 -3.46
CA THR A 122 -21.98 -3.66 -2.93
C THR A 122 -20.89 -4.00 -1.92
N LEU A 123 -21.15 -4.95 -1.01
CA LEU A 123 -20.17 -5.41 -0.04
C LEU A 123 -18.99 -6.11 -0.70
N GLN A 124 -19.25 -7.00 -1.67
CA GLN A 124 -18.21 -7.66 -2.44
C GLN A 124 -17.36 -6.67 -3.23
N PHE A 125 -17.98 -5.71 -3.91
CA PHE A 125 -17.28 -4.69 -4.68
C PHE A 125 -16.38 -3.82 -3.79
N ASN A 126 -16.87 -3.38 -2.62
CA ASN A 126 -16.07 -2.61 -1.67
C ASN A 126 -14.90 -3.42 -1.09
N ALA A 127 -15.09 -4.71 -0.80
CA ALA A 127 -14.02 -5.59 -0.36
C ALA A 127 -12.94 -5.75 -1.44
N LEU A 128 -13.36 -5.95 -2.71
CA LEU A 128 -12.45 -6.04 -3.85
C LEU A 128 -11.62 -4.77 -4.06
N ILE A 129 -12.21 -3.58 -3.86
CA ILE A 129 -11.48 -2.31 -3.96
C ILE A 129 -10.35 -2.25 -2.91
N ILE A 130 -10.63 -2.64 -1.67
CA ILE A 130 -9.65 -2.61 -0.59
C ILE A 130 -8.56 -3.66 -0.81
N ASP A 131 -8.93 -4.87 -1.20
CA ASP A 131 -8.00 -5.99 -1.40
C ASP A 131 -7.15 -5.83 -2.67
N SER A 132 -7.69 -5.21 -3.72
CA SER A 132 -6.94 -4.89 -4.95
C SER A 132 -6.08 -3.63 -4.84
N SER A 133 -6.20 -2.87 -3.74
CA SER A 133 -5.39 -1.68 -3.53
C SER A 133 -3.92 -2.08 -3.32
N PRO A 134 -2.97 -1.50 -4.08
CA PRO A 134 -1.55 -1.73 -3.86
C PRO A 134 -1.04 -1.06 -2.57
N VAL A 135 -1.86 -0.22 -1.94
CA VAL A 135 -1.51 0.46 -0.69
C VAL A 135 -1.81 -0.47 0.48
N PRO A 136 -0.82 -0.81 1.32
CA PRO A 136 -1.02 -1.52 2.57
C PRO A 136 -2.00 -0.77 3.48
N ILE A 137 -3.13 -1.40 3.80
CA ILE A 137 -4.21 -0.82 4.60
C ILE A 137 -4.54 -1.72 5.80
N ARG A 138 -4.72 -1.08 6.95
CA ARG A 138 -5.20 -1.70 8.18
C ARG A 138 -6.19 -0.80 8.89
N VAL A 139 -7.31 -1.35 9.34
CA VAL A 139 -8.37 -0.61 10.03
C VAL A 139 -8.49 -1.10 11.47
N PHE A 140 -8.64 -0.18 12.40
CA PHE A 140 -8.87 -0.44 13.81
C PHE A 140 -10.19 0.16 14.30
N GLY A 141 -10.84 -0.57 15.21
CA GLY A 141 -12.00 -0.10 15.95
C GLY A 141 -11.64 0.87 17.08
N PRO A 142 -12.65 1.44 17.76
CA PRO A 142 -12.45 2.39 18.87
C PRO A 142 -11.69 1.79 20.06
N ASP A 143 -11.79 0.48 20.27
CA ASP A 143 -11.07 -0.25 21.32
C ASP A 143 -9.65 -0.69 20.90
N GLY A 144 -9.26 -0.39 19.65
CA GLY A 144 -8.00 -0.81 19.04
C GLY A 144 -8.01 -2.24 18.50
N GLN A 145 -9.16 -2.91 18.39
CA GLN A 145 -9.26 -4.18 17.67
C GLN A 145 -9.01 -3.99 16.18
N CYS A 146 -8.24 -4.87 15.55
CA CYS A 146 -8.10 -4.84 14.09
C CYS A 146 -9.37 -5.38 13.42
N LEU A 147 -9.99 -4.54 12.58
CA LEU A 147 -11.26 -4.87 11.91
C LEU A 147 -11.06 -5.27 10.45
N ALA A 148 -10.04 -4.72 9.78
CA ALA A 148 -9.75 -5.05 8.39
C ALA A 148 -8.25 -4.93 8.11
N VAL A 149 -7.77 -5.82 7.24
CA VAL A 149 -6.41 -5.84 6.68
C VAL A 149 -6.55 -6.27 5.23
N ASN A 150 -5.89 -5.56 4.31
CA ASN A 150 -5.85 -5.94 2.91
C ASN A 150 -4.62 -6.81 2.57
N ASP A 151 -4.65 -7.43 1.39
CA ASP A 151 -3.59 -8.33 0.92
C ASP A 151 -2.23 -7.63 0.80
N ALA A 152 -2.22 -6.33 0.43
CA ALA A 152 -0.98 -5.55 0.34
C ALA A 152 -0.27 -5.43 1.70
N TYR A 153 -1.00 -5.19 2.79
CA TYR A 153 -0.41 -5.14 4.13
C TYR A 153 0.04 -6.51 4.64
N ALA A 154 -0.76 -7.55 4.36
CA ALA A 154 -0.38 -8.92 4.69
C ALA A 154 0.92 -9.34 3.99
N GLY A 155 1.05 -9.03 2.69
CA GLY A 155 2.24 -9.28 1.89
C GLY A 155 3.46 -8.49 2.38
N LEU A 156 3.29 -7.19 2.70
CA LEU A 156 4.37 -6.35 3.23
C LEU A 156 4.93 -6.91 4.55
N MET A 157 4.04 -7.30 5.47
CA MET A 157 4.41 -7.83 6.78
C MET A 157 4.84 -9.30 6.75
N GLY A 158 4.60 -10.01 5.65
CA GLY A 158 4.91 -11.44 5.53
C GLY A 158 4.10 -12.31 6.50
N ASN A 159 2.84 -11.94 6.76
CA ASN A 159 1.97 -12.61 7.72
C ASN A 159 0.57 -12.79 7.13
N THR A 160 -0.21 -13.75 7.65
CA THR A 160 -1.56 -14.01 7.13
C THR A 160 -2.57 -12.99 7.65
N ARG A 161 -3.64 -12.76 6.88
CA ARG A 161 -4.71 -11.83 7.27
C ARG A 161 -5.36 -12.25 8.58
N GLU A 162 -5.59 -13.54 8.78
CA GLU A 162 -6.21 -14.08 9.99
C GLU A 162 -5.39 -13.73 11.23
N ASN A 163 -4.06 -13.89 11.16
CA ASN A 163 -3.16 -13.55 12.25
C ASN A 163 -3.12 -12.04 12.51
N LEU A 164 -3.14 -11.23 11.45
CA LEU A 164 -3.11 -9.77 11.56
C LEU A 164 -4.44 -9.20 12.06
N LEU A 165 -5.57 -9.83 11.75
CA LEU A 165 -6.90 -9.48 12.27
C LEU A 165 -7.04 -9.85 13.76
N ALA A 166 -6.37 -10.92 14.22
CA ALA A 166 -6.36 -11.30 15.63
C ALA A 166 -5.54 -10.33 16.52
N GLN A 167 -4.70 -9.50 15.91
CA GLN A 167 -3.87 -8.52 16.63
C GLN A 167 -4.62 -7.23 16.95
N ARG A 168 -4.13 -6.52 17.97
CA ARG A 168 -4.64 -5.22 18.41
C ARG A 168 -3.62 -4.12 18.16
N LEU A 169 -4.11 -2.88 18.10
CA LEU A 169 -3.28 -1.67 18.00
C LEU A 169 -2.25 -1.57 19.14
N GLN A 170 -2.55 -2.15 20.30
CA GLN A 170 -1.70 -2.13 21.49
C GLN A 170 -0.75 -3.33 21.61
N ASP A 171 -0.67 -4.18 20.58
CA ASP A 171 0.24 -5.32 20.59
C ASP A 171 1.70 -4.87 20.49
N ARG A 172 2.60 -5.76 20.90
CA ARG A 172 4.04 -5.48 21.03
C ARG A 172 4.63 -4.86 19.76
N ALA A 173 4.30 -5.39 18.58
CA ALA A 173 4.84 -4.89 17.31
C ALA A 173 4.50 -3.40 17.07
N MET A 174 3.25 -3.01 17.34
CA MET A 174 2.79 -1.63 17.18
C MET A 174 3.37 -0.72 18.27
N LYS A 175 3.51 -1.21 19.50
CA LYS A 175 4.15 -0.46 20.60
C LYS A 175 5.62 -0.19 20.32
N THR A 176 6.39 -1.19 19.89
CA THR A 176 7.81 -1.02 19.58
C THR A 176 8.05 0.00 18.46
N SER A 177 7.15 0.07 17.48
CA SER A 177 7.22 1.08 16.41
C SER A 177 6.76 2.48 16.81
N GLY A 178 6.11 2.65 17.97
CA GLY A 178 5.45 3.88 18.39
C GLY A 178 4.09 4.15 17.72
N LEU A 179 3.66 3.33 16.76
CA LEU A 179 2.36 3.47 16.08
C LEU A 179 1.18 3.24 17.02
N ALA A 180 1.35 2.48 18.10
CA ALA A 180 0.28 2.26 19.09
C ALA A 180 -0.11 3.57 19.79
N GLU A 181 0.88 4.34 20.25
CA GLU A 181 0.67 5.61 20.96
C GLU A 181 0.07 6.65 20.02
N GLU A 182 0.63 6.78 18.82
CA GLU A 182 0.15 7.69 17.77
C GLU A 182 -1.30 7.37 17.39
N GLY A 183 -1.61 6.07 17.15
CA GLY A 183 -2.95 5.63 16.79
C GLY A 183 -3.99 5.89 17.89
N LEU A 184 -3.62 5.69 19.16
CA LEU A 184 -4.49 6.01 20.29
C LEU A 184 -4.72 7.52 20.42
N GLN A 185 -3.69 8.34 20.16
CA GLN A 185 -3.82 9.79 20.14
C GLN A 185 -4.73 10.28 19.00
N VAL A 186 -4.64 9.68 17.82
CA VAL A 186 -5.54 9.97 16.69
C VAL A 186 -6.97 9.58 17.02
N LEU A 187 -7.19 8.42 17.63
CA LEU A 187 -8.52 7.99 18.11
C LEU A 187 -9.09 8.95 19.17
N ALA A 188 -8.26 9.43 20.11
CA ALA A 188 -8.72 10.37 21.14
C ALA A 188 -9.01 11.77 20.58
N SER A 189 -8.07 12.34 19.83
CA SER A 189 -8.12 13.73 19.35
C SER A 189 -8.98 13.93 18.10
N GLY A 190 -9.10 12.90 17.26
CA GLY A 190 -9.76 12.99 15.96
C GLY A 190 -8.95 13.75 14.92
N GLN A 191 -7.69 14.08 15.21
CA GLN A 191 -6.78 14.71 14.26
C GLN A 191 -5.95 13.63 13.54
N PRO A 192 -5.79 13.72 12.21
CA PRO A 192 -4.92 12.80 11.49
C PRO A 192 -3.45 13.01 11.88
N ALA A 193 -2.68 11.95 11.81
CA ALA A 193 -1.25 11.98 12.08
C ALA A 193 -0.48 11.19 11.01
N GLU A 194 0.80 11.52 10.87
CA GLU A 194 1.73 10.74 10.05
C GLU A 194 3.02 10.49 10.81
N ARG A 195 3.62 9.32 10.59
CA ARG A 195 4.85 8.92 11.27
C ARG A 195 5.69 8.00 10.39
N GLU A 196 6.99 8.26 10.34
CA GLU A 196 7.95 7.31 9.80
C GLU A 196 8.43 6.36 10.89
N VAL A 197 8.40 5.06 10.61
CA VAL A 197 8.77 4.00 11.55
C VAL A 197 9.64 2.96 10.88
N GLN A 198 10.58 2.40 11.64
CA GLN A 198 11.33 1.22 11.24
C GLN A 198 10.68 0.00 11.89
N VAL A 199 10.37 -1.01 11.08
CA VAL A 199 9.77 -2.26 11.53
C VAL A 199 10.49 -3.44 10.93
N THR A 200 10.53 -4.55 11.66
CA THR A 200 10.97 -5.83 11.12
C THR A 200 9.74 -6.67 10.82
N ASN A 201 9.63 -7.16 9.59
CA ASN A 201 8.52 -8.04 9.21
C ASN A 201 8.72 -9.47 9.73
N ASN A 202 7.72 -10.34 9.55
CA ASN A 202 7.77 -11.72 10.03
C ASN A 202 8.87 -12.58 9.37
N ALA A 203 9.38 -12.17 8.21
CA ALA A 203 10.49 -12.81 7.51
C ALA A 203 11.87 -12.29 7.96
N GLY A 204 11.93 -11.37 8.93
CA GLY A 204 13.18 -10.79 9.44
C GLY A 204 13.73 -9.64 8.58
N ARG A 205 12.99 -9.17 7.57
CA ARG A 205 13.39 -8.03 6.74
C ARG A 205 13.08 -6.72 7.46
N GLU A 206 14.06 -5.83 7.50
CA GLU A 206 13.87 -4.45 7.95
C GLU A 206 13.15 -3.62 6.88
N LEU A 207 12.12 -2.89 7.31
CA LEU A 207 11.30 -2.02 6.48
C LEU A 207 11.24 -0.63 7.09
N TRP A 208 11.31 0.38 6.22
CA TRP A 208 11.05 1.77 6.56
C TRP A 208 9.67 2.15 6.05
N LEU A 209 8.72 2.38 6.94
CA LEU A 209 7.34 2.67 6.58
C LEU A 209 6.97 4.08 6.98
N LYS A 210 6.31 4.81 6.09
CA LYS A 210 5.54 6.02 6.47
C LYS A 210 4.10 5.60 6.70
N ALA A 211 3.64 5.69 7.94
CA ALA A 211 2.27 5.42 8.33
C ALA A 211 1.46 6.73 8.28
N HIS A 212 0.31 6.68 7.63
CA HIS A 212 -0.71 7.73 7.68
C HIS A 212 -1.90 7.20 8.46
N LEU A 213 -2.23 7.88 9.55
CA LEU A 213 -3.25 7.51 10.52
C LEU A 213 -4.42 8.48 10.37
N VAL A 214 -5.53 7.99 9.82
CA VAL A 214 -6.69 8.80 9.46
C VAL A 214 -7.88 8.37 10.31
N PRO A 215 -8.42 9.24 11.19
CA PRO A 215 -9.62 8.95 11.93
C PRO A 215 -10.85 9.05 11.03
N PHE A 216 -11.85 8.21 11.28
CA PHE A 216 -13.17 8.33 10.64
C PHE A 216 -14.27 7.91 11.62
N ASP A 217 -15.44 8.53 11.51
CA ASP A 217 -16.57 8.20 12.39
C ASP A 217 -17.50 7.19 11.70
N ARG A 218 -17.90 6.17 12.47
CA ARG A 218 -18.89 5.17 12.07
C ARG A 218 -19.79 4.89 13.27
N ASP A 219 -21.10 5.04 13.09
CA ASP A 219 -22.11 4.78 14.13
C ASP A 219 -21.86 5.56 15.44
N GLY A 220 -21.34 6.79 15.32
CA GLY A 220 -21.00 7.65 16.47
C GLY A 220 -19.72 7.24 17.21
N GLN A 221 -18.98 6.25 16.70
CA GLN A 221 -17.72 5.77 17.26
C GLN A 221 -16.57 6.05 16.29
N ARG A 222 -15.44 6.53 16.82
CA ARG A 222 -14.27 6.82 16.01
C ARG A 222 -13.45 5.57 15.75
N HIS A 223 -13.11 5.38 14.49
CA HIS A 223 -12.28 4.31 13.98
C HIS A 223 -11.00 4.89 13.39
N LEU A 224 -10.01 4.04 13.15
CA LEU A 224 -8.72 4.43 12.63
C LEU A 224 -8.40 3.65 11.35
N LEU A 225 -8.18 4.37 10.25
CA LEU A 225 -7.61 3.85 9.03
C LEU A 225 -6.11 4.14 9.03
N ALA A 226 -5.28 3.10 9.03
CA ALA A 226 -3.85 3.20 8.85
C ALA A 226 -3.49 2.73 7.43
N HIS A 227 -2.82 3.57 6.66
CA HIS A 227 -2.19 3.14 5.41
C HIS A 227 -0.70 3.43 5.43
N PHE A 228 0.08 2.60 4.72
CA PHE A 228 1.52 2.62 4.80
C PHE A 228 2.17 2.80 3.44
N ILE A 229 3.24 3.58 3.39
CA ILE A 229 4.10 3.74 2.22
C ILE A 229 5.45 3.09 2.56
N ASP A 230 5.89 2.14 1.74
CA ASP A 230 7.21 1.54 1.86
C ASP A 230 8.28 2.49 1.30
N LEU A 231 9.08 3.07 2.19
CA LEU A 231 10.19 3.97 1.88
C LEU A 231 11.53 3.23 1.84
N THR A 232 11.56 1.91 1.97
CA THR A 232 12.79 1.11 2.09
C THR A 232 13.67 1.28 0.85
N ALA A 233 13.12 1.05 -0.35
CA ALA A 233 13.86 1.21 -1.60
C ALA A 233 14.33 2.65 -1.82
N TYR A 234 13.48 3.64 -1.52
CA TYR A 234 13.82 5.04 -1.62
C TYR A 234 14.98 5.43 -0.70
N ARG A 235 14.97 4.96 0.56
CA ARG A 235 16.05 5.23 1.51
C ARG A 235 17.35 4.54 1.12
N HIS A 236 17.31 3.28 0.67
CA HIS A 236 18.51 2.61 0.16
C HIS A 236 19.11 3.34 -1.04
N ALA A 237 18.29 3.70 -2.03
CA ALA A 237 18.73 4.46 -3.19
C ALA A 237 19.30 5.83 -2.78
N THR A 238 18.67 6.52 -1.81
CA THR A 238 19.17 7.81 -1.31
C THR A 238 20.51 7.65 -0.59
N LEU A 239 20.69 6.59 0.20
CA LEU A 239 21.95 6.31 0.88
C LEU A 239 23.06 5.98 -0.12
N GLU A 240 22.77 5.15 -1.11
CA GLU A 240 23.70 4.79 -2.18
C GLU A 240 24.07 6.02 -3.02
N LEU A 241 23.09 6.85 -3.39
CA LEU A 241 23.33 8.13 -4.08
C LEU A 241 24.20 9.07 -3.24
N LYS A 242 23.98 9.15 -1.92
CA LYS A 242 24.84 9.94 -1.03
C LYS A 242 26.26 9.39 -1.00
N GLN A 243 26.42 8.06 -0.91
CA GLN A 243 27.74 7.44 -0.97
C GLN A 243 28.45 7.76 -2.29
N LEU A 244 27.76 7.62 -3.43
CA LEU A 244 28.31 7.95 -4.75
C LEU A 244 28.60 9.45 -4.93
N ALA A 245 27.80 10.33 -4.32
CA ALA A 245 27.95 11.77 -4.46
C ALA A 245 29.09 12.35 -3.61
N PHE A 246 29.44 11.69 -2.49
CA PHE A 246 30.35 12.25 -1.47
C PHE A 246 31.59 11.40 -1.19
N HIS A 247 31.63 10.14 -1.63
CA HIS A 247 32.77 9.25 -1.41
C HIS A 247 33.38 8.80 -2.73
N ASP A 248 34.68 8.50 -2.70
CA ASP A 248 35.39 7.83 -3.79
C ASP A 248 34.95 6.35 -3.82
N SER A 249 34.45 5.90 -4.97
CA SER A 249 33.84 4.56 -5.10
C SER A 249 34.83 3.41 -4.90
N LEU A 250 36.13 3.66 -5.15
CA LEU A 250 37.16 2.63 -5.00
C LEU A 250 37.65 2.50 -3.56
N THR A 251 37.94 3.63 -2.91
CA THR A 251 38.60 3.66 -1.60
C THR A 251 37.63 3.89 -0.43
N GLY A 252 36.43 4.37 -0.68
CA GLY A 252 35.45 4.78 0.34
C GLY A 252 35.80 6.08 1.09
N LEU A 253 36.94 6.70 0.77
CA LEU A 253 37.36 7.98 1.33
C LEU A 253 36.44 9.12 0.85
N ALA A 254 36.54 10.29 1.49
CA ALA A 254 35.85 11.47 0.98
C ALA A 254 36.29 11.77 -0.46
N ASN A 255 35.35 12.11 -1.33
CA ASN A 255 35.68 12.65 -2.64
C ASN A 255 35.91 14.16 -2.57
N ARG A 256 36.19 14.79 -3.72
CA ARG A 256 36.43 16.24 -3.80
C ARG A 256 35.31 17.09 -3.22
N ARG A 257 34.05 16.69 -3.40
CA ARG A 257 32.90 17.45 -2.90
C ARG A 257 32.84 17.40 -1.37
N LEU A 258 32.94 16.20 -0.79
CA LEU A 258 32.88 16.05 0.66
C LEU A 258 34.10 16.67 1.36
N PHE A 259 35.28 16.57 0.75
CA PHE A 259 36.49 17.22 1.25
C PHE A 259 36.33 18.75 1.34
N TRP A 260 35.69 19.37 0.34
CA TRP A 260 35.42 20.81 0.35
C TRP A 260 34.46 21.20 1.48
N GLU A 261 33.40 20.42 1.71
CA GLU A 261 32.47 20.65 2.83
C GLU A 261 33.17 20.54 4.19
N TYR A 262 34.03 19.53 4.36
CA TYR A 262 34.83 19.39 5.58
C TYR A 262 35.85 20.51 5.75
N PHE A 263 36.45 20.99 4.68
CA PHE A 263 37.37 22.13 4.73
C PHE A 263 36.67 23.38 5.29
N GLN A 264 35.49 23.72 4.77
CA GLN A 264 34.71 24.87 5.25
C GLN A 264 34.39 24.75 6.74
N GLN A 265 34.01 23.57 7.21
CA GLN A 265 33.74 23.32 8.63
C GLN A 265 35.00 23.43 9.48
N ALA A 266 36.09 22.81 9.05
CA ALA A 266 37.37 22.80 9.76
C ALA A 266 37.96 24.20 9.89
N GLN A 267 37.90 25.00 8.83
CA GLN A 267 38.38 26.38 8.84
C GLN A 267 37.62 27.21 9.89
N GLN A 268 36.29 27.12 9.93
CA GLN A 268 35.47 27.80 10.94
C GLN A 268 35.82 27.36 12.36
N LEU A 269 36.10 26.07 12.57
CA LEU A 269 36.51 25.54 13.87
C LEU A 269 37.90 26.06 14.28
N CYS A 270 38.87 26.03 13.37
CA CYS A 270 40.21 26.57 13.58
C CYS A 270 40.17 28.06 13.95
N MET A 271 39.38 28.87 13.25
CA MET A 271 39.17 30.29 13.57
C MET A 271 38.50 30.47 14.94
N ARG A 272 37.47 29.68 15.25
CA ARG A 272 36.77 29.78 16.55
C ARG A 272 37.66 29.43 17.73
N HIS A 273 38.49 28.40 17.60
CA HIS A 273 39.33 27.89 18.67
C HIS A 273 40.74 28.48 18.69
N GLN A 274 41.07 29.35 17.72
CA GLN A 274 42.41 29.92 17.54
C GLN A 274 43.49 28.82 17.46
N GLN A 275 43.18 27.76 16.70
CA GLN A 275 44.06 26.61 16.48
C GLN A 275 44.42 26.51 15.01
N TRP A 276 45.69 26.27 14.72
CA TRP A 276 46.15 26.02 13.36
C TRP A 276 45.59 24.71 12.82
N GLY A 277 45.35 24.68 11.51
CA GLY A 277 45.05 23.46 10.77
C GLY A 277 46.04 23.28 9.61
N ALA A 278 45.88 22.22 8.83
CA ALA A 278 46.70 22.01 7.64
C ALA A 278 45.95 21.21 6.58
N VAL A 279 46.28 21.47 5.31
CA VAL A 279 45.91 20.64 4.17
C VAL A 279 47.17 19.97 3.66
N LEU A 280 47.13 18.65 3.48
CA LEU A 280 48.23 17.85 2.97
C LEU A 280 47.83 17.24 1.63
N LEU A 281 48.78 17.18 0.70
CA LEU A 281 48.65 16.44 -0.56
C LEU A 281 49.68 15.32 -0.57
N LEU A 282 49.24 14.13 -0.95
CA LEU A 282 50.03 12.92 -1.00
C LEU A 282 49.90 12.29 -2.38
N ASP A 283 51.03 11.96 -2.99
CA ASP A 283 51.13 11.25 -4.26
C ASP A 283 51.96 9.97 -4.09
N LEU A 284 51.50 8.88 -4.70
CA LEU A 284 52.20 7.60 -4.69
C LEU A 284 53.31 7.57 -5.74
N ASN A 285 54.55 7.47 -5.29
CA ASN A 285 55.69 7.44 -6.19
C ASN A 285 55.65 6.20 -7.08
N ARG A 286 55.83 6.39 -8.39
CA ARG A 286 55.88 5.34 -9.41
C ARG A 286 54.60 4.49 -9.54
N PHE A 287 53.44 4.97 -9.07
CA PHE A 287 52.16 4.26 -9.19
C PHE A 287 51.81 3.88 -10.64
N LYS A 288 52.09 4.77 -11.60
CA LYS A 288 51.90 4.46 -13.03
C LYS A 288 52.71 3.23 -13.48
N GLN A 289 53.94 3.05 -12.98
CA GLN A 289 54.77 1.88 -13.32
C GLN A 289 54.16 0.58 -12.78
N LEU A 290 53.54 0.62 -11.59
CA LEU A 290 52.80 -0.53 -11.07
C LEU A 290 51.64 -0.91 -12.00
N ASN A 291 50.84 0.08 -12.42
CA ASN A 291 49.73 -0.16 -13.34
C ASN A 291 50.20 -0.71 -14.68
N ASP A 292 51.28 -0.15 -15.24
CA ASP A 292 51.82 -0.58 -16.53
C ASP A 292 52.40 -2.01 -16.46
N GLN A 293 52.96 -2.41 -15.33
CA GLN A 293 53.59 -3.73 -15.14
C GLN A 293 52.61 -4.83 -14.70
N HIS A 294 51.61 -4.49 -13.88
CA HIS A 294 50.76 -5.46 -13.19
C HIS A 294 49.26 -5.25 -13.41
N GLY A 295 48.89 -4.26 -14.22
CA GLY A 295 47.51 -3.94 -14.59
C GLY A 295 46.76 -3.13 -13.54
N HIS A 296 45.64 -2.54 -13.96
CA HIS A 296 44.82 -1.66 -13.13
C HIS A 296 44.27 -2.33 -11.87
N ALA A 297 43.98 -3.63 -11.89
CA ALA A 297 43.52 -4.34 -10.69
C ALA A 297 44.55 -4.33 -9.55
N ALA A 298 45.85 -4.36 -9.87
CA ALA A 298 46.91 -4.25 -8.87
C ALA A 298 47.00 -2.82 -8.32
N GLY A 299 46.86 -1.80 -9.18
CA GLY A 299 46.78 -0.40 -8.75
C GLY A 299 45.57 -0.13 -7.87
N ASP A 300 44.41 -0.65 -8.22
CA ASP A 300 43.18 -0.48 -7.45
C ASP A 300 43.30 -1.08 -6.05
N ALA A 301 43.84 -2.31 -5.96
CA ALA A 301 44.13 -2.95 -4.68
C ALA A 301 45.15 -2.15 -3.85
N MET A 302 46.14 -1.53 -4.49
CA MET A 302 47.11 -0.67 -3.81
C MET A 302 46.45 0.59 -3.26
N LEU A 303 45.60 1.27 -4.05
CA LEU A 303 44.90 2.48 -3.62
C LEU A 303 43.97 2.19 -2.42
N GLN A 304 43.28 1.05 -2.41
CA GLN A 304 42.47 0.60 -1.29
C GLN A 304 43.31 0.37 -0.03
N GLU A 305 44.46 -0.28 -0.16
CA GLU A 305 45.36 -0.54 0.96
C GLU A 305 46.03 0.74 1.50
N VAL A 306 46.38 1.68 0.61
CA VAL A 306 46.86 3.02 0.98
C VAL A 306 45.80 3.75 1.79
N ALA A 307 44.56 3.80 1.29
CA ALA A 307 43.43 4.42 2.01
C ALA A 307 43.25 3.83 3.41
N ARG A 308 43.29 2.49 3.52
CA ARG A 308 43.18 1.77 4.80
C ARG A 308 44.30 2.16 5.77
N ARG A 309 45.56 2.19 5.31
CA ARG A 309 46.73 2.53 6.14
C ARG A 309 46.71 4.00 6.58
N MET A 310 46.26 4.89 5.70
CA MET A 310 46.06 6.31 6.03
C MET A 310 45.02 6.44 7.14
N GLN A 311 43.82 5.88 6.97
CA GLN A 311 42.75 5.95 7.98
C GLN A 311 43.19 5.41 9.35
N GLN A 312 43.99 4.34 9.40
CA GLN A 312 44.54 3.81 10.67
C GLN A 312 45.60 4.72 11.30
N SER A 313 46.23 5.58 10.51
CA SER A 313 47.23 6.54 10.98
C SER A 313 46.60 7.84 11.46
N MET A 314 45.34 8.11 11.07
CA MET A 314 44.62 9.35 11.35
C MET A 314 43.84 9.31 12.67
N ARG A 315 43.57 10.49 13.25
CA ARG A 315 42.62 10.66 14.36
C ARG A 315 41.20 10.75 13.80
N ALA A 316 40.20 10.53 14.65
CA ALA A 316 38.79 10.62 14.26
C ALA A 316 38.36 12.04 13.78
N THR A 317 39.10 13.07 14.17
CA THR A 317 38.87 14.48 13.78
C THR A 317 39.47 14.84 12.43
N ASP A 318 40.40 14.02 11.93
CA ASP A 318 41.11 14.29 10.69
C ASP A 318 40.35 13.68 9.51
N VAL A 319 40.39 14.35 8.37
CA VAL A 319 39.69 13.91 7.17
C VAL A 319 40.69 13.41 6.14
N THR A 320 40.38 12.27 5.53
CA THR A 320 41.13 11.69 4.41
C THR A 320 40.25 11.64 3.18
N ALA A 321 40.79 12.10 2.05
CA ALA A 321 40.09 12.18 0.78
C ALA A 321 40.96 11.65 -0.35
N ARG A 322 40.32 11.21 -1.43
CA ARG A 322 40.96 10.93 -2.71
C ARG A 322 40.31 11.82 -3.76
N LEU A 323 41.09 12.74 -4.33
CA LEU A 323 40.57 13.72 -5.29
C LEU A 323 40.59 13.19 -6.73
N GLY A 324 41.46 12.22 -7.01
CA GLY A 324 41.54 11.51 -8.28
C GLY A 324 42.87 10.78 -8.44
N GLY A 325 42.94 9.81 -9.35
CA GLY A 325 44.20 9.11 -9.67
C GLY A 325 44.85 8.46 -8.44
N ASP A 326 46.11 8.77 -8.20
CA ASP A 326 46.95 8.38 -7.07
C ASP A 326 47.14 9.48 -6.02
N GLU A 327 46.36 10.56 -6.11
CA GLU A 327 46.42 11.71 -5.22
C GLU A 327 45.44 11.59 -4.06
N PHE A 328 46.00 11.62 -2.85
CA PHE A 328 45.25 11.66 -1.60
C PHE A 328 45.42 13.02 -0.94
N THR A 329 44.37 13.48 -0.26
CA THR A 329 44.38 14.75 0.45
C THR A 329 43.97 14.52 1.90
N LEU A 330 44.64 15.21 2.81
CA LEU A 330 44.30 15.19 4.22
C LEU A 330 43.98 16.60 4.70
N LEU A 331 43.04 16.68 5.64
CA LEU A 331 42.70 17.90 6.36
C LEU A 331 42.85 17.64 7.84
N LEU A 332 43.74 18.40 8.46
CA LEU A 332 44.08 18.30 9.87
C LEU A 332 43.57 19.52 10.62
N GLN A 333 43.11 19.27 11.83
CA GLN A 333 42.60 20.27 12.76
C GLN A 333 43.36 20.16 14.09
N ASP A 334 43.25 21.20 14.92
CA ASP A 334 43.81 21.19 16.28
C ASP A 334 45.32 20.90 16.32
N LEU A 335 46.08 21.61 15.48
CA LEU A 335 47.53 21.44 15.37
C LEU A 335 48.32 22.31 16.36
N GLY A 336 47.66 23.02 17.27
CA GLY A 336 48.28 23.92 18.24
C GLY A 336 48.00 25.39 17.96
N SER A 337 48.30 26.24 18.94
CA SER A 337 48.01 27.69 18.88
C SER A 337 49.10 28.50 18.18
N THR A 338 50.25 27.90 17.88
CA THR A 338 51.37 28.57 17.21
C THR A 338 51.75 27.86 15.92
N GLN A 339 52.22 28.63 14.93
CA GLN A 339 52.65 28.09 13.64
C GLN A 339 53.77 27.05 13.80
N ALA A 340 54.72 27.27 14.70
CA ALA A 340 55.82 26.34 14.95
C ALA A 340 55.33 24.99 15.48
N GLN A 341 54.36 24.98 16.41
CA GLN A 341 53.76 23.76 16.91
C GLN A 341 52.98 23.03 15.81
N ALA A 342 52.27 23.78 14.96
CA ALA A 342 51.55 23.21 13.84
C ALA A 342 52.47 22.50 12.85
N ILE A 343 53.59 23.13 12.47
CA ILE A 343 54.62 22.53 11.60
C ILE A 343 55.15 21.23 12.21
N GLN A 344 55.51 21.26 13.50
CA GLN A 344 56.03 20.08 14.19
C GLN A 344 55.01 18.92 14.19
N ASN A 345 53.74 19.21 14.47
CA ASN A 345 52.68 18.20 14.49
C ASN A 345 52.42 17.61 13.10
N VAL A 346 52.45 18.44 12.05
CA VAL A 346 52.34 17.97 10.66
C VAL A 346 53.52 17.07 10.30
N GLN A 347 54.75 17.47 10.64
CA GLN A 347 55.95 16.68 10.37
C GLN A 347 55.91 15.31 11.03
N GLN A 348 55.49 15.23 12.30
CA GLN A 348 55.32 13.96 13.00
C GLN A 348 54.28 13.05 12.32
N LEU A 349 53.18 13.62 11.82
CA LEU A 349 52.20 12.86 11.05
C LEU A 349 52.78 12.38 9.72
N CYS A 350 53.51 13.23 8.99
CA CYS A 350 54.15 12.85 7.74
C CYS A 350 55.13 11.68 7.94
N GLU A 351 55.94 11.71 9.00
CA GLU A 351 56.84 10.60 9.36
C GLU A 351 56.05 9.31 9.64
N LYS A 352 54.96 9.40 10.39
CA LYS A 352 54.07 8.27 10.67
C LYS A 352 53.46 7.70 9.38
N LEU A 353 52.97 8.56 8.49
CA LEU A 353 52.39 8.16 7.21
C LEU A 353 53.44 7.53 6.30
N HIS A 354 54.64 8.11 6.19
CA HIS A 354 55.73 7.52 5.42
C HIS A 354 56.09 6.12 5.93
N ALA A 355 56.21 5.93 7.25
CA ALA A 355 56.51 4.62 7.84
C ALA A 355 55.41 3.58 7.58
N ALA A 356 54.14 3.99 7.65
CA ALA A 356 53.00 3.12 7.37
C ALA A 356 52.90 2.75 5.87
N LEU A 357 53.13 3.71 4.99
CA LEU A 357 53.04 3.52 3.54
C LEU A 357 54.26 2.79 2.95
N ALA A 358 55.40 2.82 3.62
CA ALA A 358 56.60 2.07 3.21
C ALA A 358 56.50 0.57 3.48
N GLN A 359 55.52 0.10 4.28
CA GLN A 359 55.34 -1.33 4.52
C GLN A 359 55.00 -2.07 3.21
N PRO A 360 55.47 -3.31 3.00
CA PRO A 360 55.16 -4.08 1.80
C PRO A 360 53.64 -4.24 1.59
N TYR A 361 53.19 -4.12 0.34
CA TYR A 361 51.81 -4.33 -0.08
C TYR A 361 51.66 -5.74 -0.64
N GLN A 362 50.62 -6.46 -0.20
CA GLN A 362 50.23 -7.75 -0.76
C GLN A 362 49.08 -7.53 -1.74
N LEU A 363 49.39 -7.49 -3.04
CA LEU A 363 48.47 -7.19 -4.13
C LEU A 363 48.14 -8.49 -4.86
N GLY A 364 47.21 -9.28 -4.31
CA GLY A 364 46.97 -10.64 -4.76
C GLY A 364 48.20 -11.53 -4.54
N ASN A 365 48.84 -11.97 -5.63
CA ASN A 365 50.05 -12.81 -5.57
C ASN A 365 51.37 -12.00 -5.62
N ILE A 366 51.30 -10.68 -5.70
CA ILE A 366 52.48 -9.81 -5.85
C ILE A 366 52.80 -9.14 -4.51
N LYS A 367 54.09 -9.10 -4.16
CA LYS A 367 54.60 -8.21 -3.11
C LYS A 367 55.24 -6.99 -3.75
N HIS A 368 54.74 -5.81 -3.40
CA HIS A 368 55.25 -4.54 -3.92
C HIS A 368 55.60 -3.60 -2.77
N SER A 369 56.65 -2.80 -2.93
CA SER A 369 56.99 -1.75 -1.98
C SER A 369 56.86 -0.41 -2.67
N ALA A 370 56.21 0.54 -2.01
CA ALA A 370 56.01 1.87 -2.55
C ALA A 370 56.41 2.93 -1.53
N SER A 371 56.66 4.13 -2.04
CA SER A 371 56.86 5.32 -1.24
C SER A 371 55.85 6.39 -1.68
N ALA A 372 55.66 7.39 -0.84
CA ALA A 372 54.79 8.52 -1.14
C ALA A 372 55.54 9.83 -0.93
N SER A 373 55.21 10.83 -1.73
CA SER A 373 55.65 12.22 -1.54
C SER A 373 54.52 13.00 -0.89
N ILE A 374 54.80 13.81 0.13
CA ILE A 374 53.79 14.51 0.93
C ILE A 374 54.17 16.00 1.05
N GLY A 375 53.33 16.86 0.49
CA GLY A 375 53.41 18.31 0.71
C GLY A 375 52.28 18.80 1.60
N PHE A 376 52.45 19.96 2.23
CA PHE A 376 51.45 20.53 3.14
C PHE A 376 51.38 22.04 3.05
N ALA A 377 50.22 22.59 3.39
CA ALA A 377 50.01 24.02 3.57
C ALA A 377 49.27 24.22 4.90
N LEU A 378 49.75 25.17 5.70
CA LEU A 378 49.13 25.51 6.97
C LEU A 378 47.91 26.40 6.76
N MET A 379 46.87 26.15 7.53
CA MET A 379 45.66 26.95 7.60
C MET A 379 45.79 27.91 8.79
N ASP A 380 45.88 29.21 8.50
CA ASP A 380 46.04 30.27 9.49
C ASP A 380 44.68 30.55 10.18
N PRO A 381 44.56 30.39 11.51
CA PRO A 381 43.31 30.60 12.23
C PRO A 381 42.85 32.07 12.29
N THR A 382 43.67 33.01 11.82
CA THR A 382 43.38 34.45 11.84
C THR A 382 42.85 34.98 10.50
N GLN A 383 42.81 34.14 9.46
CA GLN A 383 42.46 34.54 8.10
C GLN A 383 41.43 33.60 7.47
N ASP A 384 40.71 34.11 6.48
CA ASP A 384 39.93 33.27 5.58
C ASP A 384 40.88 32.64 4.55
N ASN A 385 41.10 31.34 4.70
CA ASN A 385 42.03 30.56 3.88
C ASN A 385 41.31 30.04 2.63
N ASP A 386 41.87 30.30 1.45
CA ASP A 386 41.39 29.73 0.20
C ASP A 386 41.95 28.31 -0.03
N LEU A 387 41.07 27.32 -0.12
CA LEU A 387 41.45 25.92 -0.31
C LEU A 387 42.28 25.70 -1.57
N ASP A 388 41.93 26.37 -2.68
CA ASP A 388 42.64 26.16 -3.95
C ASP A 388 44.07 26.72 -3.89
N ASN A 389 44.29 27.80 -3.11
CA ASN A 389 45.63 28.30 -2.81
C ASN A 389 46.41 27.35 -1.89
N LEU A 390 45.77 26.81 -0.85
CA LEU A 390 46.41 25.83 0.06
C LEU A 390 46.83 24.56 -0.69
N LEU A 391 45.95 24.02 -1.53
CA LEU A 391 46.25 22.84 -2.35
C LEU A 391 47.40 23.11 -3.33
N ARG A 392 47.45 24.29 -3.96
CA ARG A 392 48.58 24.68 -4.83
C ARG A 392 49.91 24.77 -4.08
N HIS A 393 49.92 25.30 -2.84
CA HIS A 393 51.13 25.33 -2.02
C HIS A 393 51.57 23.94 -1.59
N ALA A 394 50.62 23.09 -1.17
CA ALA A 394 50.90 21.70 -0.81
C ALA A 394 51.46 20.91 -2.01
N ASP A 395 50.87 21.07 -3.20
CA ASP A 395 51.35 20.46 -4.44
C ASP A 395 52.78 20.89 -4.80
N ALA A 396 53.08 22.20 -4.73
CA ALA A 396 54.42 22.70 -4.98
C ALA A 396 55.47 22.10 -4.04
N GLN A 397 55.15 21.96 -2.74
CA GLN A 397 56.03 21.32 -1.78
C GLN A 397 56.19 19.82 -2.05
N MET A 398 55.10 19.13 -2.35
CA MET A 398 55.09 17.70 -2.69
C MET A 398 55.96 17.42 -3.92
N TYR A 399 55.81 18.23 -4.98
CA TYR A 399 56.58 18.11 -6.21
C TYR A 399 58.09 18.28 -5.98
N LEU A 400 58.48 19.26 -5.14
CA LEU A 400 59.88 19.44 -4.75
C LEU A 400 60.44 18.21 -4.04
N GLN A 401 59.68 17.62 -3.11
CA GLN A 401 60.07 16.39 -2.42
C GLN A 401 60.22 15.21 -3.39
N LYS A 402 59.26 15.04 -4.30
CA LYS A 402 59.28 13.98 -5.34
C LYS A 402 60.51 14.09 -6.23
N LYS A 403 60.89 15.31 -6.62
CA LYS A 403 62.09 15.58 -7.43
C LYS A 403 63.38 15.23 -6.69
N LEU A 404 63.47 15.57 -5.41
CA LEU A 404 64.64 15.24 -4.57
C LEU A 404 64.81 13.73 -4.42
N LEU A 405 63.72 12.98 -4.20
CA LEU A 405 63.74 11.52 -4.12
C LEU A 405 64.22 10.88 -5.43
N THR A 406 63.72 11.38 -6.57
CA THR A 406 64.12 10.87 -7.89
C THR A 406 65.61 11.13 -8.17
N GLN A 407 66.13 12.27 -7.74
CA GLN A 407 67.56 12.61 -7.88
C GLN A 407 68.45 11.77 -6.95
N ALA A 408 68.01 11.49 -5.73
CA ALA A 408 68.72 10.63 -4.80
C ALA A 408 68.83 9.19 -5.32
N ASP A 409 67.73 8.64 -5.85
CA ASP A 409 67.72 7.31 -6.47
C ASP A 409 68.68 7.23 -7.68
N ALA A 410 68.71 8.28 -8.50
CA ALA A 410 69.59 8.37 -9.68
C ALA A 410 71.07 8.58 -9.33
N ALA A 411 71.38 9.04 -8.11
CA ALA A 411 72.76 9.18 -7.63
C ALA A 411 73.29 7.88 -6.96
N ILE A 412 72.41 6.95 -6.63
CA ILE A 412 72.73 5.67 -5.97
C ILE A 412 72.79 4.51 -7.00
N ALA A 413 72.10 4.65 -8.14
CA ALA A 413 72.19 3.74 -9.29
C ALA A 413 73.36 4.09 -10.21
#